data_AF-A0A7C8FPR5-F1
#
_entry.id   AF-A0A7C8FPR5-F1
#
_cell.length_a   1.000
_cell.length_b   1.000
_cell.length_c   1.000
_cell.angle_alpha   90.00
_cell.angle_beta   90.00
_cell.angle_gamma   90.00
#
_symmetry.space_group_name_H-M   'P 1'
#
loop_
_entity.id
_entity.type
_entity.pdbx_description
1 polymer ?
#
loop_
_entity_poly.entity_id
_entity_poly.type
_entity_poly.pdbx_seq_one_letter_code
_entity_poly.pdbx_strand_id
1 'polypeptide(L)'
;MTDTEKIAEEGAPRAVGELTFREALAELESIVAVLESNTLELEDSLTAYERGVALLGSLQKRLAGAEQQVEVLMGELVAAPTDEERDTTLS
;
A
#
# COMPACT_ATOMS: atom_id res chain seq x y z
N MET A 1 -32.97 -28.25 -14.39
CA MET A 1 -31.50 -28.37 -14.48
C MET A 1 -30.94 -27.03 -14.05
N THR A 2 -30.32 -27.07 -12.88
CA THR A 2 -29.82 -25.96 -12.09
C THR A 2 -28.57 -25.37 -12.71
N ASP A 3 -28.59 -24.07 -13.01
CA ASP A 3 -27.40 -23.22 -13.03
C ASP A 3 -27.76 -21.89 -12.34
N THR A 4 -28.33 -22.02 -11.13
CA THR A 4 -28.43 -20.95 -10.14
C THR A 4 -27.40 -21.26 -9.06
N GLU A 5 -26.11 -21.12 -9.37
CA GLU A 5 -25.09 -21.21 -8.32
C GLU A 5 -23.79 -20.50 -8.73
N LYS A 6 -23.82 -19.17 -8.89
CA LYS A 6 -22.62 -18.34 -8.67
C LYS A 6 -22.91 -16.85 -8.48
N ILE A 7 -23.73 -16.50 -7.49
CA ILE A 7 -23.84 -15.13 -6.99
C ILE A 7 -23.87 -15.15 -5.46
N ALA A 8 -22.73 -15.45 -4.85
CA ALA A 8 -22.56 -15.35 -3.39
C ALA A 8 -21.09 -15.05 -3.08
N GLU A 9 -20.63 -13.83 -3.36
CA GLU A 9 -19.40 -13.22 -2.82
C GLU A 9 -19.46 -11.68 -3.05
N GLU A 10 -20.60 -11.04 -2.76
CA GLU A 10 -20.74 -9.57 -2.75
C GLU A 10 -21.20 -9.19 -1.34
N GLY A 11 -20.29 -8.75 -0.46
CA GLY A 11 -20.70 -8.24 0.87
C GLY A 11 -19.67 -8.19 1.98
N ALA A 12 -18.43 -8.67 1.81
CA ALA A 12 -17.38 -8.53 2.83
C ALA A 12 -16.33 -7.48 2.41
N PRO A 13 -15.85 -6.61 3.31
CA PRO A 13 -14.75 -5.71 3.01
C PRO A 13 -13.52 -6.54 2.63
N ARG A 14 -13.00 -6.33 1.41
CA ARG A 14 -11.81 -7.04 0.89
C ARG A 14 -10.65 -6.94 1.88
N ALA A 15 -9.82 -7.97 1.94
CA ALA A 15 -8.65 -7.94 2.81
C ALA A 15 -7.71 -6.79 2.40
N VAL A 16 -7.13 -6.07 3.37
CA VAL A 16 -6.24 -4.93 3.10
C VAL A 16 -5.05 -5.32 2.21
N GLY A 17 -4.62 -6.58 2.26
CA GLY A 17 -3.56 -7.13 1.40
C GLY A 17 -3.93 -7.24 -0.08
N GLU A 18 -5.22 -7.34 -0.40
CA GLU A 18 -5.73 -7.52 -1.77
C GLU A 18 -5.98 -6.18 -2.47
N LEU A 19 -6.00 -5.08 -1.73
CA LEU A 19 -6.19 -3.74 -2.27
C LEU A 19 -4.92 -3.25 -2.96
N THR A 20 -5.07 -2.55 -4.09
CA THR A 20 -4.00 -1.72 -4.63
C THR A 20 -3.74 -0.52 -3.72
N PHE A 21 -2.60 0.16 -3.88
CA PHE A 21 -2.26 1.35 -3.07
C PHE A 21 -3.36 2.42 -3.16
N ARG A 22 -3.81 2.71 -4.39
CA ARG A 22 -4.85 3.71 -4.65
C ARG A 22 -6.21 3.33 -4.05
N GLU A 23 -6.58 2.06 -4.10
CA GLU A 23 -7.82 1.60 -3.46
C GLU A 23 -7.73 1.69 -1.94
N ALA A 24 -6.62 1.24 -1.34
CA ALA A 24 -6.42 1.33 0.11
C ALA A 24 -6.41 2.79 0.60
N LEU A 25 -5.83 3.71 -0.18
CA LEU A 25 -5.84 5.13 0.12
C LEU A 25 -7.25 5.72 0.05
N ALA A 26 -7.99 5.44 -1.03
CA ALA A 26 -9.36 5.93 -1.18
C ALA A 26 -10.30 5.39 -0.09
N GLU A 27 -10.11 4.13 0.32
CA GLU A 27 -10.87 3.54 1.42
C GLU A 27 -10.54 4.23 2.76
N LEU A 28 -9.26 4.52 3.02
CA LEU A 28 -8.83 5.24 4.21
C LEU A 28 -9.42 6.66 4.26
N GLU A 29 -9.40 7.39 3.14
CA GLU A 29 -10.01 8.72 3.03
C GLU A 29 -11.51 8.68 3.33
N SER A 30 -12.21 7.67 2.81
CA SER A 30 -13.63 7.47 3.11
C SER A 30 -13.88 7.19 4.59
N ILE A 31 -13.06 6.36 5.22
CA ILE A 31 -13.18 6.05 6.65
C ILE A 31 -12.97 7.31 7.50
N VAL A 32 -11.95 8.11 7.18
CA VAL A 32 -11.68 9.37 7.88
C VAL A 32 -12.88 10.31 7.75
N ALA A 33 -13.42 10.49 6.54
CA ALA A 33 -14.60 11.33 6.32
C ALA A 33 -15.82 10.88 7.15
N VAL A 34 -16.04 9.57 7.27
CA VAL A 34 -17.13 9.02 8.07
C VAL A 34 -16.89 9.24 9.57
N LEU A 35 -15.67 9.02 10.07
CA LEU A 35 -15.33 9.28 11.48
C LEU A 35 -15.47 10.76 11.83
N GLU A 36 -15.07 11.66 10.94
CA GLU A 36 -15.20 13.12 11.13
C GLU A 36 -16.66 13.60 11.09
N SER A 37 -17.55 12.86 10.42
CA SER A 37 -18.97 13.20 10.36
C SER A 37 -19.68 13.06 11.72
N ASN A 38 -19.09 12.31 12.67
CA ASN A 38 -19.67 12.02 13.99
C ASN A 38 -21.09 11.42 13.94
N THR A 39 -21.46 10.76 12.85
CA THR A 39 -22.78 10.12 12.69
C THR A 39 -22.81 8.64 13.06
N LEU A 40 -21.65 8.05 13.39
CA LEU A 40 -21.54 6.63 13.73
C LEU A 40 -21.79 6.40 15.23
N GLU A 41 -22.37 5.25 15.53
CA GLU A 41 -22.37 4.71 16.89
C GLU A 41 -20.93 4.36 17.32
N LEU A 42 -20.71 4.22 18.63
CA LEU A 42 -19.38 3.96 19.19
C LEU A 42 -18.76 2.68 18.62
N GLU A 43 -19.53 1.60 18.53
CA GLU A 43 -19.08 0.29 18.05
C GLU A 43 -18.64 0.34 16.58
N ASP A 44 -19.42 1.05 15.74
CA ASP A 44 -19.10 1.27 14.34
C ASP A 44 -17.87 2.17 14.18
N SER A 45 -17.73 3.19 15.04
CA SER A 45 -16.57 4.08 15.06
C SER A 45 -15.28 3.33 15.39
N LEU A 46 -15.33 2.40 16.36
CA LEU A 46 -14.19 1.54 16.69
C LEU A 46 -13.83 0.62 15.52
N THR A 47 -14.83 0.02 14.87
CA THR A 47 -14.62 -0.84 13.70
C THR A 47 -13.99 -0.08 12.53
N ALA A 48 -14.49 1.12 12.24
CA ALA A 48 -13.93 2.00 11.22
C ALA A 48 -12.50 2.44 11.56
N TYR A 49 -12.22 2.75 12.83
CA TYR A 49 -10.89 3.11 13.30
C TYR A 49 -9.89 1.96 13.14
N GLU A 50 -10.24 0.74 13.57
CA GLU A 50 -9.39 -0.45 13.42
C GLU A 50 -9.05 -0.71 11.95
N ARG A 51 -10.06 -0.61 11.07
CA ARG A 51 -9.86 -0.73 9.63
C ARG A 51 -8.93 0.35 9.09
N GLY A 52 -9.11 1.60 9.52
CA GLY A 52 -8.24 2.72 9.15
C GLY A 52 -6.78 2.51 9.56
N VAL A 53 -6.54 2.01 10.78
CA VAL A 53 -5.18 1.69 11.26
C VAL A 53 -4.54 0.59 10.42
N ALA A 54 -5.29 -0.46 10.07
CA ALA A 54 -4.80 -1.53 9.22
C ALA A 54 -4.42 -1.04 7.80
N LEU A 55 -5.26 -0.19 7.21
CA LEU A 55 -4.99 0.45 5.91
C LEU A 55 -3.75 1.34 5.97
N LEU A 56 -3.63 2.17 7.00
CA LEU A 56 -2.48 3.06 7.19
C LEU A 56 -1.17 2.28 7.30
N GLY A 57 -1.13 1.20 8.10
CA GLY A 57 0.05 0.35 8.24
C GLY A 57 0.44 -0.33 6.92
N SER A 58 -0.54 -0.77 6.12
CA SER A 58 -0.29 -1.33 4.78
C SER A 58 0.31 -0.30 3.83
N LEU A 59 -0.23 0.92 3.81
CA LEU A 59 0.24 2.01 2.95
C LEU A 59 1.68 2.41 3.30
N GLN A 60 1.99 2.58 4.59
CA GLN A 60 3.34 2.91 5.06
C GLN A 60 4.36 1.83 4.69
N LYS A 61 4.00 0.55 4.86
CA LYS A 61 4.88 -0.57 4.48
C LYS A 61 5.17 -0.59 2.98
N ARG A 62 4.17 -0.31 2.15
CA ARG A 62 4.34 -0.23 0.69
C ARG A 62 5.22 0.94 0.29
N LEU A 63 5.05 2.10 0.93
CA LEU A 63 5.87 3.28 0.68
C LEU A 63 7.33 3.03 1.05
N ALA A 64 7.58 2.49 2.25
CA ALA A 64 8.94 2.13 2.68
C ALA A 64 9.61 1.12 1.74
N GLY A 65 8.85 0.14 1.23
CA GLY A 65 9.34 -0.81 0.23
C GLY A 65 9.69 -0.13 -1.10
N ALA A 66 8.89 0.83 -1.55
CA ALA A 66 9.17 1.59 -2.76
C ALA A 66 10.40 2.51 -2.59
N GLU A 67 10.54 3.18 -1.45
CA GLU A 67 11.71 3.99 -1.12
C GLU A 67 12.99 3.16 -1.13
N GLN A 68 12.98 1.99 -0.49
CA GLN A 68 14.11 1.06 -0.50
C GLN A 68 14.49 0.61 -1.93
N GLN A 69 13.50 0.31 -2.77
CA GLN A 69 13.76 -0.06 -4.17
C GLN A 69 14.41 1.08 -4.95
N VAL A 70 13.96 2.31 -4.74
CA VAL A 70 14.55 3.50 -5.36
C VAL A 70 15.99 3.69 -4.90
N GLU A 71 16.29 3.54 -3.60
CA GLU A 71 17.65 3.64 -3.08
C GLU A 71 18.59 2.60 -3.68
N VAL A 72 18.15 1.34 -3.80
CA VAL A 72 18.95 0.27 -4.44
C VAL A 72 19.24 0.61 -5.90
N LEU A 73 18.23 1.03 -6.66
CA LEU A 73 18.40 1.39 -8.07
C LEU A 73 19.34 2.60 -8.25
N MET A 74 19.28 3.60 -7.35
CA MET A 74 20.22 4.72 -7.37
C MET A 74 21.64 4.29 -7.00
N GLY A 75 21.79 3.42 -6.00
CA GLY A 75 23.08 2.85 -5.61
C GLY A 75 23.73 2.03 -6.73
N GLU A 76 22.96 1.21 -7.44
CA GLU A 76 23.41 0.47 -8.62
C GLU A 76 23.79 1.41 -9.79
N LEU A 77 23.04 2.49 -9.99
CA LEU A 77 23.35 3.49 -11.02
C LEU A 77 24.65 4.26 -10.72
N VAL A 78 24.94 4.52 -9.44
CA VAL A 78 26.18 5.17 -8.99
C VAL A 78 27.38 4.21 -8.98
N ALA A 79 27.14 2.92 -8.75
CA ALA A 79 28.18 1.88 -8.73
C ALA A 79 28.62 1.40 -10.13
N ALA A 80 28.04 1.94 -11.21
CA ALA A 80 28.61 1.75 -12.54
C ALA A 80 29.97 2.48 -12.57
N PRO A 81 31.11 1.75 -12.61
CA PRO A 81 32.40 2.40 -12.66
C PRO A 81 32.47 3.22 -13.95
N THR A 82 32.69 4.53 -13.84
CA THR A 82 33.27 5.26 -14.96
C THR A 82 34.62 4.62 -15.23
N ASP A 83 34.88 4.26 -16.48
CA ASP A 83 36.10 3.57 -16.94
C ASP A 83 37.40 4.40 -16.75
N GLU A 84 37.35 5.50 -15.98
CA GLU A 84 38.42 6.47 -15.80
C GLU A 84 39.53 6.04 -14.83
N GLU A 85 39.36 4.95 -14.07
CA GLU A 85 40.39 4.47 -13.11
C GLU A 85 41.27 3.33 -13.64
N ARG A 86 41.08 2.87 -14.90
CA ARG A 86 41.84 1.73 -15.44
C ARG A 86 43.19 2.08 -16.09
N ASP A 87 43.51 3.36 -16.30
CA ASP A 87 44.61 3.75 -17.19
C ASP A 87 45.63 4.75 -16.59
N THR A 88 45.90 4.67 -15.28
CA THR A 88 46.95 5.49 -14.63
C THR A 88 48.03 4.69 -13.91
N THR A 89 47.97 3.35 -13.91
CA THR A 89 48.95 2.48 -13.24
C THR A 89 49.85 1.70 -14.19
N LEU A 90 49.80 1.99 -15.50
CA LEU A 90 50.73 1.45 -16.48
C LEU A 90 51.64 2.55 -17.07
N SER A 91 52.51 3.12 -16.24
CA SER A 91 53.74 3.80 -16.65
C SER A 91 54.74 3.81 -15.51
#